data_AF-A0A969VXA4-F1
#
_entry.id   AF-A0A969VXA4-F1
#
_cell.length_a   1.000
_cell.length_b   1.000
_cell.length_c   1.000
_cell.angle_alpha   90.00
_cell.angle_beta   90.00
_cell.angle_gamma   90.00
#
_symmetry.space_group_name_H-M   'P 1'
#
loop_
_entity.id
_entity.type
_entity.pdbx_description
1 polymer ?
#
loop_
_entity_poly.entity_id
_entity_poly.type
_entity_poly.pdbx_seq_one_letter_code
_entity_poly.pdbx_strand_id
1 'polypeptide(L)'
;YQKVYDDLFKANQEFRNTSKTKLARSLKKRNDSPRTGTHRVVLNKYLEKLGWKWTPTMFVGQGCKVHLKKEELPVGTLIVSCSKHLTVVINGVLHDVFDCSRNGTRCVYGYWTKGN
;
A
#
# COMPACT_ATOMS: atom_id res chain seq x y z
N TYR A 1 -4.69 -12.30 10.92
CA TYR A 1 -4.18 -10.95 11.23
C TYR A 1 -2.81 -10.98 11.90
N GLN A 2 -2.63 -11.70 13.01
CA GLN A 2 -1.38 -11.71 13.81
C GLN A 2 -0.10 -11.93 13.01
N LYS A 3 -0.06 -12.94 12.13
CA LYS A 3 1.11 -13.22 11.27
C LYS A 3 1.56 -12.01 10.45
N VAL A 4 0.61 -11.33 9.78
CA VAL A 4 0.92 -10.14 8.95
C VAL A 4 1.43 -8.99 9.82
N TYR A 5 0.87 -8.85 11.01
CA TYR A 5 1.33 -7.85 11.99
C TYR A 5 2.78 -8.11 12.40
N ASP A 6 3.11 -9.33 12.82
CA ASP A 6 4.45 -9.72 13.28
C ASP A 6 5.49 -9.61 12.15
N ASP A 7 5.12 -10.04 10.94
CA ASP A 7 5.98 -9.96 9.77
C ASP A 7 6.32 -8.51 9.42
N LEU A 8 5.33 -7.62 9.42
CA LEU A 8 5.55 -6.18 9.17
C LEU A 8 6.33 -5.51 10.30
N PHE A 9 6.09 -5.89 11.56
CA PHE A 9 6.87 -5.41 12.69
C PHE A 9 8.35 -5.73 12.51
N LYS A 10 8.65 -6.99 12.17
CA LYS A 10 10.02 -7.44 11.89
C LYS A 10 10.61 -6.73 10.68
N ALA A 11 9.85 -6.57 9.60
CA ALA A 11 10.31 -5.88 8.40
C ALA A 11 10.63 -4.39 8.65
N ASN A 12 9.85 -3.70 9.48
CA ASN A 12 10.15 -2.33 9.91
C ASN A 12 11.44 -2.27 10.74
N GLN A 13 11.58 -3.18 11.71
CA GLN A 13 12.77 -3.26 12.55
C GLN A 13 14.03 -3.52 11.72
N GLU A 14 13.94 -4.45 10.77
CA GLU A 14 15.01 -4.76 9.82
C GLU A 14 15.34 -3.54 8.95
N PHE A 15 14.34 -2.86 8.38
CA PHE A 15 14.55 -1.67 7.57
C PHE A 15 15.25 -0.56 8.35
N ARG A 16 14.83 -0.29 9.60
CA ARG A 16 15.45 0.71 10.46
C ARG A 16 16.93 0.39 10.76
N ASN A 17 17.26 -0.87 11.00
CA ASN A 17 18.61 -1.28 11.39
C ASN A 17 19.57 -1.45 10.21
N THR A 18 19.08 -1.87 9.04
CA THR A 18 19.93 -2.28 7.91
C THR A 18 19.98 -1.26 6.78
N SER A 19 18.94 -0.45 6.58
CA SER A 19 18.88 0.50 5.47
C SER A 19 19.76 1.72 5.73
N LYS A 20 20.52 2.13 4.71
CA LYS A 20 21.38 3.32 4.75
C LYS A 20 20.64 4.63 4.39
N THR A 21 19.34 4.57 4.15
CA THR A 21 18.55 5.74 3.71
C THR A 21 18.40 6.77 4.83
N LYS A 22 18.23 8.05 4.46
CA LYS A 22 17.91 9.13 5.42
C LYS A 22 16.64 8.81 6.23
N LEU A 23 15.65 8.19 5.58
CA LEU A 23 14.42 7.74 6.23
C LEU A 23 14.75 6.79 7.39
N ALA A 24 15.46 5.69 7.12
CA ALA A 24 15.78 4.68 8.13
C ALA A 24 16.52 5.27 9.35
N ARG A 25 17.49 6.17 9.10
CA ARG A 25 18.23 6.86 10.17
C ARG A 25 17.37 7.77 11.05
N SER A 26 16.25 8.25 10.52
CA SER A 26 15.31 9.11 11.26
C SER A 26 14.29 8.34 12.11
N LEU A 27 14.15 7.02 11.87
CA LEU A 27 13.17 6.19 12.56
C LEU A 27 13.63 5.79 13.96
N LYS A 28 12.68 5.77 14.92
CA LYS A 28 12.90 5.29 16.29
C LYS A 28 12.28 3.90 16.45
N LYS A 29 12.74 3.11 17.43
CA LYS A 29 12.21 1.77 17.71
C LYS A 29 10.69 1.73 17.89
N ARG A 30 10.09 2.79 18.47
CA ARG A 30 8.62 2.91 18.62
C ARG A 30 7.86 2.92 17.28
N ASN A 31 8.53 3.30 16.19
CA ASN A 31 7.98 3.34 14.84
C ASN A 31 7.96 1.97 14.15
N ASP A 32 8.51 0.93 14.79
CA ASP A 32 8.54 -0.41 14.20
C ASP A 32 7.12 -1.05 14.18
N SER A 33 6.20 -0.56 15.03
CA SER A 33 4.83 -1.08 15.13
C SER A 33 3.96 -0.70 13.92
N PRO A 34 3.38 -1.68 13.20
CA PRO A 34 2.43 -1.42 12.12
C PRO A 34 1.20 -0.60 12.54
N ARG A 35 0.84 -0.57 13.84
CA ARG A 35 -0.26 0.27 14.37
C ARG A 35 0.02 1.76 14.22
N THR A 36 1.29 2.15 14.11
CA THR A 36 1.71 3.55 13.91
C THR A 36 1.92 3.88 12.43
N GLY A 37 1.51 2.97 11.54
CA GLY A 37 1.75 3.05 10.10
C GLY A 37 2.98 2.26 9.68
N THR A 38 3.10 2.01 8.38
CA THR A 38 4.26 1.35 7.78
C THR A 38 4.65 2.12 6.53
N HIS A 39 5.94 2.39 6.37
CA HIS A 39 6.41 3.15 5.22
C HIS A 39 6.26 2.34 3.93
N ARG A 40 5.91 3.02 2.83
CA ARG A 40 5.67 2.40 1.52
C ARG A 40 6.82 1.51 1.05
N VAL A 41 8.07 1.91 1.31
CA VAL A 41 9.24 1.09 0.93
C VAL A 41 9.26 -0.29 1.60
N VAL A 42 8.76 -0.40 2.83
CA VAL A 42 8.66 -1.67 3.56
C VAL A 42 7.45 -2.47 3.05
N LEU A 43 6.30 -1.80 2.90
CA LEU A 43 5.07 -2.42 2.38
C LEU A 43 5.26 -3.01 0.98
N ASN A 44 5.88 -2.25 0.05
CA ASN A 44 6.11 -2.72 -1.31
C ASN A 44 6.92 -4.02 -1.33
N LYS A 45 8.06 -4.04 -0.62
CA LYS A 45 8.92 -5.22 -0.51
C LYS A 45 8.19 -6.41 0.12
N TYR A 46 7.38 -6.15 1.15
CA TYR A 46 6.61 -7.17 1.83
C TYR A 46 5.55 -7.79 0.89
N LEU A 47 4.81 -6.96 0.15
CA LEU A 47 3.82 -7.42 -0.82
C LEU A 47 4.47 -8.20 -1.97
N GLU A 48 5.59 -7.72 -2.49
CA GLU A 48 6.37 -8.44 -3.52
C GLU A 48 6.80 -9.83 -3.04
N LYS A 49 7.30 -9.95 -1.79
CA LYS A 49 7.66 -11.23 -1.17
C LYS A 49 6.48 -12.20 -1.06
N LEU A 50 5.26 -11.67 -0.90
CA LEU A 50 4.03 -12.46 -0.85
C LEU A 50 3.47 -12.83 -2.24
N GLY A 51 4.18 -12.47 -3.32
CA GLY A 51 3.82 -12.76 -4.71
C GLY A 51 2.86 -11.75 -5.35
N TRP A 52 2.65 -10.59 -4.71
CA TRP A 52 1.85 -9.52 -5.31
C TRP A 52 2.67 -8.75 -6.34
N LYS A 53 2.04 -8.39 -7.46
CA LYS A 53 2.64 -7.66 -8.56
C LYS A 53 2.11 -6.23 -8.58
N TRP A 54 3.01 -5.26 -8.61
CA TRP A 54 2.66 -3.84 -8.66
C TRP A 54 2.34 -3.39 -10.09
N THR A 55 1.26 -2.65 -10.26
CA THR A 55 0.88 -1.99 -11.51
C THR A 55 0.65 -0.49 -11.25
N PRO A 56 1.51 0.40 -11.78
CA PRO A 56 1.29 1.84 -11.67
C PRO A 56 0.14 2.28 -12.58
N THR A 57 -0.67 3.22 -12.11
CA THR A 57 -1.77 3.82 -12.89
C THR A 57 -1.43 5.22 -13.40
N MET A 58 -0.34 5.80 -12.92
CA MET A 58 0.16 7.10 -13.35
C MET A 58 1.67 7.19 -13.22
N PHE A 59 2.27 8.04 -14.05
CA PHE A 59 3.69 8.37 -14.01
C PHE A 59 3.89 9.85 -13.66
N VAL A 60 5.11 10.20 -13.27
CA VAL A 60 5.49 11.59 -12.97
C VAL A 60 5.18 12.46 -14.19
N GLY A 61 4.49 13.58 -13.97
CA GLY A 61 4.10 14.53 -15.01
C GLY A 61 2.81 14.22 -15.77
N GLN A 62 2.15 13.08 -15.54
CA GLN A 62 0.95 12.69 -16.30
C GLN A 62 -0.39 13.11 -15.67
N GLY A 63 -0.37 13.65 -14.45
CA GLY A 63 -1.58 13.91 -13.68
C GLY A 63 -2.31 12.62 -13.28
N CYS A 64 -3.45 12.79 -12.61
CA CYS A 64 -4.27 11.68 -12.14
C CYS A 64 -5.15 11.13 -13.27
N LYS A 65 -5.02 9.83 -13.56
CA LYS A 65 -5.77 9.16 -14.64
C LYS A 65 -6.76 8.11 -14.15
N VAL A 66 -6.54 7.58 -12.94
CA VAL A 66 -7.34 6.50 -12.34
C VAL A 66 -7.72 6.90 -10.94
N HIS A 67 -8.99 6.72 -10.61
CA HIS A 67 -9.59 7.04 -9.34
C HIS A 67 -10.07 5.77 -8.63
N LEU A 68 -10.34 5.89 -7.33
CA LEU A 68 -10.89 4.83 -6.50
C LEU A 68 -12.38 4.67 -6.83
N LYS A 69 -12.65 4.16 -8.03
CA LYS A 69 -13.96 4.04 -8.66
C LYS A 69 -14.04 2.73 -9.42
N LYS A 70 -15.18 2.05 -9.34
CA LYS A 70 -15.38 0.69 -9.87
C LYS A 70 -15.09 0.60 -11.37
N GLU A 71 -15.48 1.59 -12.15
CA GLU A 71 -15.37 1.56 -13.61
C GLU A 71 -13.94 1.79 -14.11
N GLU A 72 -13.02 2.27 -13.25
CA GLU A 72 -11.64 2.61 -13.63
C GLU A 72 -10.61 1.58 -13.13
N LEU A 73 -11.04 0.59 -12.35
CA LEU A 73 -10.18 -0.45 -11.77
C LEU A 73 -10.54 -1.83 -12.32
N PRO A 74 -9.55 -2.72 -12.51
CA PRO A 74 -9.83 -4.08 -12.96
C PRO A 74 -10.64 -4.87 -11.92
N VAL A 75 -11.45 -5.80 -12.41
CA VAL A 75 -12.19 -6.73 -11.54
C VAL A 75 -11.21 -7.71 -10.87
N GLY A 76 -11.48 -8.06 -9.62
CA GLY A 76 -10.65 -8.96 -8.81
C GLY A 76 -10.36 -8.39 -7.43
N THR A 77 -9.40 -9.00 -6.72
CA THR A 77 -8.90 -8.49 -5.44
C THR A 77 -7.67 -7.62 -5.69
N LEU A 78 -7.81 -6.34 -5.43
CA LEU A 78 -6.77 -5.34 -5.58
C LEU A 78 -6.41 -4.76 -4.22
N ILE A 79 -5.11 -4.63 -3.96
CA ILE A 79 -4.64 -3.72 -2.92
C ILE A 79 -4.32 -2.40 -3.63
N VAL A 80 -4.92 -1.29 -3.22
CA VAL A 80 -4.86 -0.02 -3.95
C VAL A 80 -4.06 1.00 -3.16
N SER A 81 -3.09 1.64 -3.82
CA SER A 81 -2.28 2.71 -3.23
C SER A 81 -2.88 4.07 -3.54
N CYS A 82 -3.17 4.82 -2.49
CA CYS A 82 -3.59 6.22 -2.57
C CYS A 82 -2.64 7.11 -1.74
N SER A 83 -2.85 8.43 -1.81
CA SER A 83 -2.11 9.36 -0.96
C SER A 83 -2.29 9.00 0.52
N LYS A 84 -1.15 8.70 1.18
CA LYS A 84 -1.01 8.31 2.60
C LYS A 84 -1.89 7.13 3.04
N HIS A 85 -2.34 6.29 2.11
CA HIS A 85 -3.29 5.23 2.43
C HIS A 85 -3.14 4.02 1.53
N LEU A 86 -3.47 2.86 2.08
CA LEU A 86 -3.55 1.59 1.39
C LEU A 86 -4.91 0.98 1.72
N THR A 87 -5.68 0.63 0.70
CA THR A 87 -7.02 0.05 0.86
C THR A 87 -7.17 -1.17 -0.03
N VAL A 88 -8.26 -1.92 0.15
CA VAL A 88 -8.55 -3.10 -0.67
C VAL A 88 -9.81 -2.83 -1.48
N VAL A 89 -9.81 -3.23 -2.75
CA VAL A 89 -10.99 -3.27 -3.59
C VAL A 89 -11.21 -4.71 -4.02
N ILE A 90 -12.40 -5.25 -3.80
CA ILE A 90 -12.77 -6.62 -4.21
C ILE A 90 -13.94 -6.51 -5.18
N ASN A 91 -13.72 -6.91 -6.43
CA ASN A 91 -14.73 -6.90 -7.49
C ASN A 91 -15.43 -5.53 -7.64
N GLY A 92 -14.66 -4.45 -7.48
CA GLY A 92 -15.15 -3.07 -7.58
C GLY A 92 -15.78 -2.51 -6.30
N VAL A 93 -15.82 -3.26 -5.21
CA VAL A 93 -16.32 -2.81 -3.90
C VAL A 93 -15.13 -2.41 -3.02
N LEU A 94 -15.20 -1.23 -2.41
CA LEU A 94 -14.19 -0.75 -1.47
C LEU A 94 -14.32 -1.48 -0.12
N HIS A 95 -13.25 -2.12 0.33
CA HIS A 95 -13.14 -2.82 1.61
C HIS A 95 -12.22 -2.06 2.56
N ASP A 96 -12.80 -1.06 3.21
CA ASP A 96 -12.12 -0.20 4.17
C ASP A 96 -13.03 0.06 5.38
N VAL A 97 -12.48 0.58 6.48
CA VAL A 97 -13.27 0.89 7.68
C VAL A 97 -14.30 2.00 7.39
N PHE A 98 -13.95 2.93 6.51
CA PHE A 98 -14.81 4.03 6.08
C PHE A 98 -14.66 4.24 4.56
N ASP A 99 -15.67 4.83 3.92
CA ASP A 99 -15.55 5.23 2.52
C ASP A 99 -14.43 6.26 2.37
N CYS A 100 -13.34 5.82 1.75
CA CYS A 100 -12.14 6.62 1.55
C CYS A 100 -12.00 7.09 0.09
N SER A 101 -13.02 6.89 -0.76
CA SER A 101 -13.04 7.22 -2.19
C SER A 101 -13.12 8.71 -2.51
N ARG A 102 -13.52 9.54 -1.53
CA ARG A 102 -13.83 10.96 -1.73
C ARG A 102 -14.87 11.14 -2.85
N ASN A 103 -16.00 10.44 -2.75
CA ASN A 103 -17.04 10.39 -3.79
C ASN A 103 -16.48 9.96 -5.16
N GLY A 104 -15.56 8.98 -5.16
CA GLY A 104 -14.92 8.48 -6.38
C GLY A 104 -13.89 9.41 -7.01
N THR A 105 -13.49 10.51 -6.36
CA THR A 105 -12.47 11.46 -6.89
C THR A 105 -11.06 11.20 -6.38
N ARG A 106 -10.86 10.22 -5.48
CA ARG A 106 -9.54 9.93 -4.93
C ARG A 106 -8.66 9.22 -5.94
N CYS A 107 -7.55 9.85 -6.29
CA CYS A 107 -6.54 9.27 -7.17
C CYS A 107 -5.92 7.98 -6.63
N VAL A 108 -5.77 7.03 -7.55
CA VAL A 108 -5.03 5.78 -7.36
C VAL A 108 -3.67 5.96 -8.02
N TYR A 109 -2.60 5.70 -7.26
CA TYR A 109 -1.21 5.75 -7.77
C TYR A 109 -0.78 4.45 -8.43
N GLY A 110 -1.46 3.38 -8.07
CA GLY A 110 -1.30 2.04 -8.61
C GLY A 110 -1.93 1.04 -7.68
N TYR A 111 -1.91 -0.21 -8.09
CA TYR A 111 -2.50 -1.30 -7.35
C TYR A 111 -1.62 -2.54 -7.41
N TRP A 112 -1.82 -3.44 -6.46
CA TRP A 112 -1.24 -4.77 -6.48
C TRP A 112 -2.29 -5.80 -6.86
N THR A 113 -1.92 -6.71 -7.76
CA THR A 113 -2.68 -7.92 -8.09
C THR A 113 -1.88 -9.15 -7.69
N LYS A 114 -2.57 -10.24 -7.40
CA LYS A 114 -1.96 -11.55 -7.23
C LYS A 114 -2.51 -12.47 -8.31
N GLY A 115 -1.64 -13.19 -9.00
CA GLY A 115 -2.09 -14.25 -9.90
C GLY A 115 -2.82 -15.32 -9.09
N ASN A 116 -3.91 -15.85 -9.64
CA ASN A 116 -4.54 -17.05 -9.09
C ASN A 116 -3.60 -18.26 -9.21
#